data_AF-A0A0C6FSY8-F1
#
_entry.id   AF-A0A0C6FSY8-F1
#
_cell.length_a   1.000
_cell.length_b   1.000
_cell.length_c   1.000
_cell.angle_alpha   90.00
_cell.angle_beta   90.00
_cell.angle_gamma   90.00
#
_symmetry.space_group_name_H-M   'P 1'
#
loop_
_entity.id
_entity.type
_entity.pdbx_description
1 polymer ?
#
loop_
_entity_poly.entity_id
_entity_poly.type
_entity_poly.pdbx_seq_one_letter_code
_entity_poly.pdbx_strand_id
1 'polypeptide(L)'
;MNKYAMFIPTQTWRMEGAMAQIERMTVVFPEPMASQIRAAVEAGEYASTSEAVRDAVRLWSDRRQLRAQDLDRLQQAWDAGKASGSADEVDFKALRQEARQRLAASHNDRER
;
A
#
# COMPACT_ATOMS: atom_id res chain seq x y z
N MET A 1 45.34 8.47 43.08
CA MET A 1 43.95 7.97 43.15
C MET A 1 43.04 8.94 42.41
N ASN A 2 42.19 8.35 41.59
CA ASN A 2 41.35 8.90 40.54
C ASN A 2 40.11 9.67 41.02
N LYS A 3 39.75 10.80 40.37
CA LYS A 3 38.36 11.28 40.20
C LYS A 3 38.26 11.96 38.82
N TYR A 4 37.63 11.28 37.87
CA TYR A 4 37.63 11.59 36.44
C TYR A 4 37.09 12.98 36.09
N ALA A 5 37.73 13.54 35.07
CA ALA A 5 37.46 14.79 34.41
C ALA A 5 36.08 14.82 33.74
N MET A 6 35.33 15.89 34.03
CA MET A 6 34.20 16.35 33.22
C MET A 6 34.78 17.29 32.15
N PHE A 7 35.14 16.74 31.00
CA PHE A 7 35.50 17.51 29.81
C PHE A 7 34.65 16.97 28.67
N ILE A 8 33.62 17.73 28.31
CA ILE A 8 32.70 17.43 27.22
C ILE A 8 33.47 17.65 25.91
N PRO A 9 33.76 16.62 25.09
CA PRO A 9 34.13 16.86 23.72
C PRO A 9 32.85 16.99 22.90
N THR A 10 32.77 18.09 22.16
CA THR A 10 31.81 18.42 21.13
C THR A 10 31.32 17.19 20.36
N GLN A 11 30.02 16.97 20.41
CA GLN A 11 29.33 15.96 19.62
C GLN A 11 29.50 16.31 18.14
N THR A 12 30.52 15.72 17.50
CA THR A 12 30.64 15.74 16.06
C THR A 12 29.57 14.81 15.51
N TRP A 13 28.70 15.39 14.72
CA TRP A 13 27.51 14.81 14.14
C TRP A 13 27.83 13.43 13.56
N ARG A 14 27.21 12.40 14.14
CA ARG A 14 27.00 11.12 13.46
C ARG A 14 26.14 11.45 12.23
N MET A 15 26.81 11.73 11.12
CA MET A 15 26.25 11.62 9.77
C MET A 15 26.03 10.13 9.48
N GLU A 16 25.25 9.46 10.33
CA GLU A 16 24.50 8.28 9.95
C GLU A 16 23.26 8.83 9.28
N GLY A 17 23.50 9.45 8.11
CA GLY A 17 22.44 9.52 7.12
C GLY A 17 21.91 8.10 7.03
N ALA A 18 20.59 7.98 7.07
CA ALA A 18 19.88 6.79 6.68
C ALA A 18 20.25 6.46 5.22
N MET A 19 21.46 5.97 5.00
CA MET A 19 21.85 5.27 3.80
C MET A 19 20.99 4.03 3.86
N ALA A 20 19.97 4.00 3.01
CA ALA A 20 19.08 2.86 2.83
C ALA A 20 19.92 1.59 2.99
N GLN A 21 19.56 0.72 3.93
CA GLN A 21 20.30 -0.51 4.16
C GLN A 21 20.22 -1.32 2.86
N ILE A 22 21.28 -1.27 2.04
CA ILE A 22 21.35 -1.99 0.76
C ILE A 22 21.84 -3.40 1.10
N GLU A 23 20.95 -4.37 0.99
CA GLU A 23 21.29 -5.79 1.11
C GLU A 23 21.54 -6.40 -0.27
N ARG A 24 22.69 -7.08 -0.45
CA ARG A 24 23.00 -7.78 -1.70
C ARG A 24 22.48 -9.21 -1.62
N MET A 25 21.58 -9.56 -2.55
CA MET A 25 21.06 -10.92 -2.70
C MET A 25 21.30 -11.46 -4.12
N THR A 26 21.48 -12.78 -4.22
CA THR A 26 21.54 -13.49 -5.50
C THR A 26 20.19 -14.16 -5.74
N VAL A 27 19.58 -13.88 -6.90
CA VAL A 27 18.28 -14.45 -7.31
C VAL A 27 18.43 -15.15 -8.65
N VAL A 28 17.73 -16.26 -8.84
CA VAL A 28 17.71 -17.00 -10.10
C VAL A 28 16.40 -16.72 -10.80
N PHE A 29 16.47 -16.28 -12.05
CA PHE A 29 15.32 -16.07 -12.91
C PHE A 29 15.26 -17.15 -14.00
N PRO A 30 14.05 -17.56 -14.42
CA PRO A 30 13.86 -18.27 -15.68
C PRO A 30 14.46 -17.47 -16.84
N GLU A 31 15.03 -18.17 -17.83
CA GLU A 31 15.67 -17.54 -19.00
C GLU A 31 14.79 -16.47 -19.68
N PRO A 32 13.48 -16.70 -19.90
CA PRO A 32 12.63 -15.70 -20.54
C PRO A 32 12.49 -14.41 -19.73
N MET A 33 12.42 -14.51 -18.39
CA MET A 33 12.33 -13.33 -17.51
C MET A 33 13.64 -12.57 -17.47
N ALA A 34 14.76 -13.29 -17.39
CA ALA A 34 16.08 -12.66 -17.43
C ALA A 34 16.31 -11.94 -18.77
N SER A 35 15.82 -12.52 -19.88
CA SER A 35 15.87 -11.90 -21.20
C SER A 35 15.03 -10.62 -21.28
N GLN A 36 13.82 -10.62 -20.72
CA GLN A 36 12.97 -9.41 -20.63
C GLN A 36 13.66 -8.28 -19.84
N ILE A 37 14.27 -8.61 -18.70
CA ILE A 37 14.99 -7.61 -17.89
C ILE A 37 16.18 -7.02 -18.66
N ARG A 38 16.95 -7.87 -19.37
CA ARG A 38 18.08 -7.40 -20.19
C ARG A 38 17.61 -6.51 -21.34
N ALA A 39 16.55 -6.91 -22.04
CA ALA A 39 15.99 -6.13 -23.14
C ALA A 39 15.53 -4.73 -22.69
N ALA A 40 14.91 -4.62 -21.51
CA ALA A 40 14.51 -3.32 -20.96
C ALA A 40 15.71 -2.40 -20.65
N VAL A 41 16.84 -2.97 -20.20
CA VAL A 41 18.08 -2.21 -19.99
C VAL A 41 18.70 -1.81 -21.34
N GLU A 42 18.75 -2.74 -22.32
CA GLU A 42 19.28 -2.47 -23.66
C GLU A 42 18.46 -1.40 -24.42
N ALA A 43 17.15 -1.36 -24.20
CA ALA A 43 16.25 -0.33 -24.72
C ALA A 43 16.42 1.03 -24.03
N GLY A 44 17.18 1.11 -22.93
CA GLY A 44 17.41 2.32 -22.15
C GLY A 44 16.26 2.69 -21.20
N GLU A 45 15.31 1.78 -20.95
CA GLU A 45 14.23 2.01 -19.98
C GLU A 45 14.76 2.02 -18.54
N TYR A 46 15.84 1.27 -18.28
CA TYR A 46 16.54 1.24 -16.99
C TYR A 46 18.05 1.34 -17.21
N ALA A 47 18.76 1.99 -16.30
CA ALA A 47 20.22 2.10 -16.35
C ALA A 47 20.93 0.79 -15.94
N SER A 48 20.24 -0.12 -15.24
CA SER A 48 20.79 -1.41 -14.83
C SER A 48 19.72 -2.46 -14.53
N THR A 49 20.12 -3.74 -14.54
CA THR A 49 19.26 -4.85 -14.12
C THR A 49 18.80 -4.72 -12.66
N SER A 50 19.66 -4.22 -11.77
CA SER A 50 19.32 -4.00 -10.36
C SER A 50 18.26 -2.91 -10.19
N GLU A 51 18.23 -1.91 -11.06
CA GLU A 51 17.19 -0.88 -11.06
C GLU A 51 15.84 -1.45 -11.50
N ALA A 52 15.82 -2.18 -12.61
CA ALA A 52 14.61 -2.85 -13.11
C ALA A 52 14.02 -3.80 -12.06
N VAL A 53 14.88 -4.59 -11.38
CA VAL A 53 14.42 -5.50 -10.31
C VAL A 53 13.88 -4.73 -9.10
N ARG A 54 14.54 -3.64 -8.68
CA ARG A 54 14.01 -2.82 -7.57
C ARG A 54 12.67 -2.21 -7.92
N ASP A 55 12.48 -1.73 -9.15
CA ASP A 55 11.21 -1.19 -9.59
C ASP A 55 10.09 -2.25 -9.60
N ALA A 56 10.39 -3.43 -10.16
CA ALA A 56 9.46 -4.57 -10.13
C ALA A 56 9.06 -4.97 -8.69
N VAL A 57 9.99 -4.94 -7.74
CA VAL A 57 9.71 -5.22 -6.32
C VAL A 57 8.84 -4.13 -5.69
N ARG A 58 9.06 -2.85 -6.01
CA ARG A 58 8.18 -1.76 -5.54
C ARG A 58 6.76 -1.94 -6.06
N LEU A 59 6.61 -2.15 -7.36
CA LEU A 59 5.32 -2.39 -7.99
C LEU A 59 4.60 -3.61 -7.38
N TRP A 60 5.35 -4.68 -7.10
CA TRP A 60 4.80 -5.86 -6.40
C TRP A 60 4.36 -5.53 -4.97
N SER A 61 5.17 -4.77 -4.22
CA SER A 61 4.85 -4.35 -2.85
C SER A 61 3.58 -3.50 -2.80
N ASP A 62 3.47 -2.50 -3.67
CA ASP A 62 2.33 -1.59 -3.74
C ASP A 62 1.03 -2.36 -4.02
N ARG A 63 1.07 -3.31 -4.97
CA ARG A 63 -0.08 -4.20 -5.26
C ARG A 63 -0.50 -5.02 -4.05
N ARG A 64 0.46 -5.51 -3.25
CA ARG A 64 0.15 -6.27 -2.02
C ARG A 64 -0.45 -5.38 -0.95
N GLN A 65 0.04 -4.16 -0.80
CA GLN A 65 -0.52 -3.20 0.14
C GLN A 65 -1.97 -2.86 -0.21
N LEU A 66 -2.26 -2.57 -1.48
CA LEU A 66 -3.63 -2.32 -1.95
C LEU A 66 -4.54 -3.54 -1.69
N ARG A 67 -4.06 -4.75 -2.02
CA ARG A 67 -4.82 -5.98 -1.74
C ARG A 67 -5.10 -6.18 -0.26
N ALA A 68 -4.15 -5.86 0.62
CA ALA A 68 -4.33 -5.96 2.06
C ALA A 68 -5.40 -4.98 2.56
N GLN A 69 -5.39 -3.75 2.04
CA GLN A 69 -6.41 -2.74 2.36
C GLN A 69 -7.82 -3.17 1.88
N ASP A 70 -7.91 -3.74 0.68
CA ASP A 70 -9.18 -4.25 0.15
C ASP A 70 -9.73 -5.40 1.00
N LEU A 71 -8.87 -6.33 1.42
CA LEU A 71 -9.26 -7.43 2.30
C LEU A 71 -9.74 -6.93 3.66
N ASP A 72 -9.03 -5.98 4.26
CA ASP A 72 -9.43 -5.36 5.53
C ASP A 72 -10.79 -4.65 5.40
N ARG A 73 -11.00 -3.90 4.32
CA ARG A 73 -12.28 -3.26 4.03
C ARG A 73 -13.42 -4.27 3.89
N LEU A 74 -13.19 -5.38 3.18
CA LEU A 74 -14.19 -6.43 3.00
C LEU A 74 -14.52 -7.13 4.33
N GLN A 75 -13.50 -7.41 5.14
CA GLN A 75 -13.68 -7.99 6.47
C GLN A 75 -14.52 -7.09 7.38
N GLN A 76 -14.20 -5.79 7.41
CA GLN A 76 -14.97 -4.80 8.18
C GLN A 76 -16.43 -4.71 7.70
N ALA A 77 -16.67 -4.70 6.38
CA ALA A 77 -18.02 -4.67 5.83
C ALA A 77 -18.81 -5.95 6.16
N TRP A 78 -18.14 -7.10 6.14
CA TRP A 78 -18.72 -8.37 6.54
C TRP A 78 -19.10 -8.37 8.03
N ASP A 79 -18.19 -7.95 8.90
CA ASP A 79 -18.43 -7.91 10.35
C ASP A 79 -19.54 -6.92 10.70
N ALA A 80 -19.58 -5.76 10.02
CA ALA A 80 -20.67 -4.80 10.15
C ALA A 80 -22.02 -5.41 9.72
N GLY A 81 -22.07 -6.14 8.61
CA GLY A 81 -23.28 -6.85 8.17
C GLY A 81 -23.70 -7.98 9.12
N LYS A 82 -22.73 -8.69 9.71
CA LYS A 82 -23.00 -9.69 10.75
C LYS A 82 -23.55 -9.07 12.02
N ALA A 83 -23.13 -7.86 12.36
CA ALA A 83 -23.60 -7.12 13.52
C ALA A 83 -24.90 -6.34 13.27
N SER A 84 -25.37 -6.19 12.02
CA SER A 84 -26.53 -5.35 11.68
C SER A 84 -27.90 -5.97 11.99
N GLY A 85 -27.93 -7.17 12.57
CA GLY A 85 -29.17 -7.85 12.97
C GLY A 85 -29.50 -9.06 12.10
N SER A 86 -30.74 -9.54 12.21
CA SER A 86 -31.23 -10.70 11.46
C SER A 86 -31.39 -10.38 9.97
N ALA A 87 -31.08 -11.36 9.12
CA ALA A 87 -31.34 -11.26 7.69
C ALA A 87 -32.77 -11.71 7.40
N ASP A 88 -33.56 -10.85 6.75
CA ASP A 88 -34.92 -11.11 6.31
C ASP A 88 -35.03 -11.07 4.78
N GLU A 89 -36.17 -11.52 4.24
CA GLU A 89 -36.43 -11.47 2.80
C GLU A 89 -36.51 -10.03 2.29
N VAL A 90 -35.88 -9.75 1.15
CA VAL A 90 -35.79 -8.39 0.59
C VAL A 90 -36.77 -8.20 -0.57
N ASP A 91 -37.75 -7.31 -0.39
CA ASP A 91 -38.56 -6.81 -1.51
C ASP A 91 -37.83 -5.68 -2.24
N PHE A 92 -37.21 -6.02 -3.38
CA PHE A 92 -36.47 -5.08 -4.22
C PHE A 92 -37.33 -3.96 -4.83
N LYS A 93 -38.65 -4.16 -5.01
CA LYS A 93 -39.54 -3.13 -5.55
C LYS A 93 -39.81 -2.07 -4.49
N ALA A 94 -40.15 -2.49 -3.27
CA ALA A 94 -40.33 -1.61 -2.13
C ALA A 94 -39.02 -0.85 -1.81
N LEU A 95 -37.90 -1.56 -1.76
CA LEU A 95 -36.58 -0.97 -1.50
C LEU A 95 -36.21 0.10 -2.54
N ARG A 96 -36.48 -0.15 -3.83
CA ARG A 96 -36.23 0.84 -4.90
C ARG A 96 -37.11 2.08 -4.76
N GLN A 97 -38.38 1.90 -4.39
CA GLN A 97 -39.31 3.01 -4.18
C GLN A 97 -38.83 3.89 -3.02
N GLU A 98 -38.44 3.27 -1.90
CA GLU A 98 -37.88 3.97 -0.75
C GLU A 98 -36.61 4.74 -1.11
N ALA A 99 -35.67 4.12 -1.82
CA ALA A 99 -34.43 4.77 -2.25
C ALA A 99 -34.70 6.03 -3.11
N ARG A 100 -35.69 5.99 -4.01
CA ARG A 100 -36.09 7.16 -4.82
C ARG A 100 -36.69 8.28 -3.97
N GLN A 101 -37.50 7.94 -2.98
CA GLN A 101 -38.07 8.92 -2.05
C GLN A 101 -36.97 9.62 -1.24
N ARG A 102 -36.01 8.85 -0.70
CA ARG A 102 -34.85 9.40 0.03
C ARG A 102 -34.00 10.33 -0.86
N LEU A 103 -33.80 9.97 -2.13
CA LEU A 103 -33.06 10.81 -3.08
C LEU A 103 -33.79 12.14 -3.35
N ALA A 104 -35.10 12.09 -3.62
CA ALA A 104 -35.92 13.28 -3.86
C ALA A 104 -35.94 14.21 -2.65
N ALA A 105 -36.02 13.65 -1.43
CA ALA A 105 -35.94 14.43 -0.19
C ALA A 105 -34.57 15.13 -0.04
N SER A 106 -33.47 14.42 -0.31
CA SER A 106 -32.11 15.00 -0.22
C SER A 106 -31.86 16.10 -1.27
N HIS A 107 -32.57 16.06 -2.39
CA HIS A 107 -32.48 17.07 -3.44
C HIS A 107 -33.21 18.35 -3.03
N ASN A 108 -34.42 18.22 -2.47
CA ASN A 108 -35.18 19.36 -1.97
C ASN A 108 -34.49 20.06 -0.79
N ASP A 109 -33.76 19.33 0.06
CA ASP A 109 -33.00 19.91 1.19
C ASP A 109 -31.75 20.69 0.73
N ARG A 110 -31.22 20.44 -0.48
CA ARG A 110 -30.10 21.21 -1.05
C ARG A 110 -30.55 22.46 -1.80
N GLU A 111 -31.82 22.52 -2.21
CA GLU A 111 -32.39 23.64 -2.96
C GLU A 111 -33.10 24.67 -2.06
N ARG A 112 -33.14 24.43 -0.75
CA ARG A 112 -33.59 25.36 0.29
C ARG A 112 -32.42 26.08 0.93
#